data_AF-A0A9D5M2M5-F1
#
_entry.id   AF-A0A9D5M2M5-F1
#
_cell.length_a   1.000
_cell.length_b   1.000
_cell.length_c   1.000
_cell.angle_alpha   90.00
_cell.angle_beta   90.00
_cell.angle_gamma   90.00
#
_symmetry.space_group_name_H-M   'P 1'
#
loop_
_entity.id
_entity.type
_entity.pdbx_description
1 polymer ?
#
loop_
_entity_poly.entity_id
_entity_poly.type
_entity_poly.pdbx_seq_one_letter_code
_entity_poly.pdbx_strand_id
1 'polypeptide(L)'
;MGLFSKKHSIGKTIAELRKEKGWTQIELAEKLQVSDKAISKWEKDSGAPSVEFFPALAELFGVNIDYIMTGKKVEPEIITMSKIELCAKNDDVDEYKKIKTQLSFKDENGNNIFDYIFKYESKNLFKAILENQSELESFLNSKKGNVDFFEKFYFLRILCNDCSVVRDLVRLEYQNSTIDMHVGSQSKEIGYNGSRWVSVPRRIVSDRILDALLYNQETSSQIKESVTSNIHDGKSNFYSPSFIYCYLIDYAVRKGDIKTAIELIKKALIINEENSKISYDGSRYIGFVDIPKSTFDILLDNELYDLVELANSVNIIYKNRFINNMLYKNNAYVVSEDQKKANIIKKDKKLSSVEKEILLSIHDGIVCVDELLSINDFKLIKKTLNEYPIHIIEKLYSMFNKKEWKQLFEYAVDTNDTSLATAIVKRNIEEIEKSLLSYWSGTKADNLNINKKHLYINENGRRKDILPSSYGVNNINRVKTLDEVIEKLNAVKQRIIDDLSLKLDKEKTVGDLTKEYFERELGKGNTDMVIIKLCVRLEAILRCDYHYEGDLSVMIDKYCQEHGWEDDGWGYSVESECVKYLQKLRMKRNNIVHSEKNNVDLTLEELKYCIDYICKMG
;
A
#
# COMPACT_ATOMS: atom_id res chain seq x y z
N MET A 1 -34.05 54.40 66.16
CA MET A 1 -35.32 53.68 65.94
C MET A 1 -35.08 52.63 64.86
N GLY A 2 -35.41 51.37 65.13
CA GLY A 2 -34.85 50.20 64.46
C GLY A 2 -35.49 49.78 63.12
N LEU A 3 -34.72 49.01 62.36
CA LEU A 3 -35.17 48.18 61.24
C LEU A 3 -34.49 46.81 61.35
N PHE A 4 -35.08 45.92 62.14
CA PHE A 4 -34.76 44.49 62.11
C PHE A 4 -35.23 43.92 60.77
N SER A 5 -34.31 43.76 59.81
CA SER A 5 -34.57 42.97 58.59
C SER A 5 -34.77 41.50 58.99
N LYS A 6 -35.95 40.94 58.68
CA LYS A 6 -36.35 39.56 59.02
C LYS A 6 -35.25 38.55 58.65
N LYS A 7 -34.72 37.82 59.63
CA LYS A 7 -33.86 36.66 59.40
C LYS A 7 -34.65 35.60 58.62
N HIS A 8 -34.17 35.18 57.45
CA HIS A 8 -34.79 34.13 56.64
C HIS A 8 -34.88 32.82 57.44
N SER A 9 -35.98 32.10 57.28
CA SER A 9 -36.26 30.87 58.00
C SER A 9 -36.44 29.73 57.00
N ILE A 10 -35.49 28.79 57.02
CA ILE A 10 -35.53 27.56 56.24
C ILE A 10 -36.78 26.75 56.60
N GLY A 11 -37.13 26.69 57.89
CA GLY A 11 -38.31 26.00 58.37
C GLY A 11 -39.60 26.52 57.77
N LYS A 12 -39.76 27.84 57.70
CA LYS A 12 -40.94 28.47 57.08
C LYS A 12 -41.00 28.21 55.59
N THR A 13 -39.89 28.26 54.88
CA THR A 13 -39.86 27.96 53.43
C THR A 13 -40.21 26.51 53.15
N ILE A 14 -39.72 25.55 53.96
CA ILE A 14 -40.13 24.14 53.86
C ILE A 14 -41.64 24.00 54.13
N ALA A 15 -42.18 24.69 55.14
CA ALA A 15 -43.60 24.64 55.46
C ALA A 15 -44.48 25.23 54.35
N GLU A 16 -44.03 26.33 53.72
CA GLU A 16 -44.69 26.98 52.59
C GLU A 16 -44.70 26.06 51.37
N LEU A 17 -43.54 25.55 50.95
CA LEU A 17 -43.41 24.64 49.81
C LEU A 17 -44.21 23.34 49.99
N ARG A 18 -44.22 22.78 51.21
CA ARG A 18 -45.04 21.62 51.54
C ARG A 18 -46.53 21.93 51.35
N LYS A 19 -46.99 23.09 51.83
CA LYS A 19 -48.39 23.51 51.70
C LYS A 19 -48.77 23.81 50.24
N GLU A 20 -47.87 24.39 49.45
CA GLU A 20 -48.08 24.59 48.01
C GLU A 20 -48.27 23.27 47.26
N LYS A 21 -47.57 22.21 47.68
CA LYS A 21 -47.78 20.85 47.17
C LYS A 21 -49.01 20.14 47.76
N GLY A 22 -49.69 20.76 48.72
CA GLY A 22 -50.87 20.20 49.39
C GLY A 22 -50.57 19.05 50.36
N TRP A 23 -49.32 18.86 50.78
CA TRP A 23 -48.92 17.71 51.60
C TRP A 23 -49.09 17.97 53.09
N THR A 24 -49.39 16.94 53.87
CA THR A 24 -49.32 16.95 55.35
C THR A 24 -47.87 16.76 55.83
N GLN A 25 -47.58 17.09 57.10
CA GLN A 25 -46.23 16.88 57.66
C GLN A 25 -45.83 15.40 57.65
N ILE A 26 -46.79 14.49 57.82
CA ILE A 26 -46.57 13.03 57.76
C ILE A 26 -46.20 12.62 56.33
N GLU A 27 -46.91 13.11 55.32
CA GLU A 27 -46.63 12.78 53.92
C GLU A 27 -45.25 13.27 53.46
N LEU A 28 -44.81 14.45 53.91
CA LEU A 28 -43.44 14.91 53.64
C LEU A 28 -42.40 14.06 54.39
N ALA A 29 -42.71 13.65 55.62
CA ALA A 29 -41.83 12.81 56.42
C ALA A 29 -41.63 11.42 55.78
N GLU A 30 -42.71 10.82 55.27
CA GLU A 30 -42.67 9.55 54.54
C GLU A 30 -41.81 9.66 53.26
N LYS A 31 -41.98 10.75 52.49
CA LYS A 31 -41.20 10.99 51.26
C LYS A 31 -39.70 11.16 51.51
N LEU A 32 -39.33 11.69 52.67
CA LEU A 32 -37.93 11.89 53.08
C LEU A 32 -37.40 10.78 54.00
N GLN A 33 -38.22 9.78 54.32
CA GLN A 33 -37.91 8.69 55.25
C GLN A 33 -37.43 9.18 56.63
N VAL A 34 -38.06 10.24 57.15
CA VAL A 34 -37.81 10.78 58.49
C VAL A 34 -39.08 10.72 59.35
N SER A 35 -38.96 10.98 60.65
CA SER A 35 -40.16 11.10 61.50
C SER A 35 -40.93 12.41 61.22
N ASP A 36 -42.26 12.34 61.31
CA ASP A 36 -43.17 13.50 61.29
C ASP A 36 -42.77 14.59 62.31
N LYS A 37 -42.27 14.17 63.48
CA LYS A 37 -41.70 15.04 64.51
C LYS A 37 -40.47 15.80 64.03
N ALA A 38 -39.63 15.21 63.16
CA ALA A 38 -38.48 15.88 62.58
C ALA A 38 -38.93 17.01 61.64
N ILE A 39 -39.89 16.74 60.74
CA ILE A 39 -40.49 17.78 59.88
C ILE A 39 -41.13 18.89 60.72
N SER A 40 -41.91 18.55 61.76
CA SER A 40 -42.49 19.57 62.63
C SER A 40 -41.42 20.40 63.35
N LYS A 41 -40.25 19.83 63.68
CA LYS A 41 -39.16 20.58 64.31
C LYS A 41 -38.50 21.53 63.32
N TRP A 42 -38.28 21.07 62.09
CA TRP A 42 -37.75 21.87 60.99
C TRP A 42 -38.66 23.06 60.70
N GLU A 43 -39.97 22.83 60.52
CA GLU A 43 -40.92 23.90 60.18
C GLU A 43 -41.11 24.96 61.28
N LYS A 44 -40.79 24.62 62.54
CA LYS A 44 -40.87 25.53 63.68
C LYS A 44 -39.54 26.21 64.02
N ASP A 45 -38.50 26.02 63.21
CA ASP A 45 -37.13 26.47 63.47
C ASP A 45 -36.53 25.98 64.81
N SER A 46 -37.12 24.93 65.38
CA SER A 46 -36.67 24.28 66.64
C SER A 46 -35.58 23.21 66.41
N GLY A 47 -35.20 23.02 65.15
CA GLY A 47 -34.12 22.20 64.63
C GLY A 47 -34.03 22.44 63.12
N ALA A 48 -32.91 22.11 62.47
CA ALA A 48 -32.74 22.28 61.03
C ALA A 48 -32.54 20.91 60.35
N PRO A 49 -32.91 20.76 59.05
CA PRO A 49 -32.50 19.59 58.28
C PRO A 49 -30.97 19.52 58.21
N SER A 50 -30.40 18.31 58.25
CA SER A 50 -28.99 18.11 57.89
C SER A 50 -28.78 18.50 56.43
N VAL A 51 -27.55 18.90 56.08
CA VAL A 51 -27.15 19.30 54.71
C VAL A 51 -27.55 18.23 53.67
N GLU A 52 -27.51 16.96 54.07
CA GLU A 52 -27.87 15.80 53.25
C GLU A 52 -29.33 15.79 52.75
N PHE A 53 -30.25 16.45 53.47
CA PHE A 53 -31.67 16.48 53.09
C PHE A 53 -32.01 17.57 52.07
N PHE A 54 -31.15 18.58 51.89
CA PHE A 54 -31.46 19.72 51.02
C PHE A 54 -31.60 19.35 49.54
N PRO A 55 -30.78 18.46 48.95
CA PRO A 55 -31.00 17.99 47.58
C PRO A 55 -32.36 17.31 47.41
N ALA A 56 -32.73 16.42 48.34
CA ALA A 56 -34.02 15.72 48.29
C ALA A 56 -35.20 16.67 48.48
N LEU A 57 -35.10 17.65 49.38
CA LEU A 57 -36.11 18.70 49.56
C LEU A 57 -36.26 19.56 48.29
N ALA A 58 -35.15 19.96 47.67
CA ALA A 58 -35.13 20.72 46.42
C ALA A 58 -35.83 19.96 45.29
N GLU A 59 -35.52 18.68 45.14
CA GLU A 59 -36.13 17.80 44.14
C GLU A 59 -37.65 17.60 44.37
N LEU A 60 -38.05 17.26 45.61
CA LEU A 60 -39.46 17.04 45.95
C LEU A 60 -40.31 18.30 45.73
N PHE A 61 -39.77 19.48 46.03
CA PHE A 61 -40.48 20.74 45.85
C PHE A 61 -40.36 21.32 44.44
N GLY A 62 -39.37 20.88 43.65
CA GLY A 62 -39.09 21.41 42.30
C GLY A 62 -38.46 22.80 42.33
N VAL A 63 -37.60 23.06 43.31
CA VAL A 63 -36.89 24.34 43.51
C VAL A 63 -35.40 24.10 43.66
N ASN A 64 -34.58 25.15 43.58
CA ASN A 64 -33.16 25.06 43.90
C ASN A 64 -32.91 25.14 45.42
N ILE A 65 -31.82 24.52 45.87
CA ILE A 65 -31.40 24.52 47.28
C ILE A 65 -31.22 25.97 47.79
N ASP A 66 -30.66 26.86 46.96
CA ASP A 66 -30.48 28.27 47.30
C ASP A 66 -31.79 28.97 47.65
N TYR A 67 -32.90 28.62 46.98
CA TYR A 67 -34.21 29.18 47.33
C TYR A 67 -34.68 28.71 48.71
N ILE A 68 -34.49 27.43 49.03
CA ILE A 68 -34.79 26.89 50.36
C ILE A 68 -33.95 27.59 51.44
N MET A 69 -32.67 27.83 51.14
CA MET A 69 -31.72 28.42 52.10
C MET A 69 -31.82 29.94 52.25
N THR A 70 -32.27 30.67 51.22
CA THR A 70 -32.22 32.15 51.21
C THR A 70 -33.57 32.82 51.01
N GLY A 71 -34.59 32.09 50.55
CA GLY A 71 -35.92 32.62 50.23
C GLY A 71 -35.98 33.47 48.98
N LYS A 72 -34.87 33.64 48.26
CA LYS A 72 -34.79 34.43 47.02
C LYS A 72 -34.92 33.52 45.81
N LYS A 73 -35.97 33.71 45.01
CA LYS A 73 -36.09 33.02 43.72
C LYS A 73 -34.95 33.50 42.82
N VAL A 74 -34.20 32.57 42.25
CA VAL A 74 -33.27 32.88 41.16
C VAL A 74 -34.13 33.18 39.94
N GLU A 75 -34.09 34.42 39.45
CA GLU A 75 -34.75 34.75 38.18
C GLU A 75 -34.01 34.00 37.06
N PRO A 76 -34.72 33.26 36.19
CA PRO A 76 -34.06 32.59 35.08
C PRO A 76 -33.44 33.62 34.14
N GLU A 77 -32.17 33.41 33.78
CA GLU A 77 -31.52 34.17 32.72
C GLU A 77 -32.24 33.84 31.40
N ILE A 78 -33.04 34.79 30.89
CA ILE A 78 -33.73 34.63 29.61
C ILE A 78 -32.70 34.88 28.51
N ILE A 79 -32.10 33.82 27.95
CA ILE A 79 -31.40 33.91 26.68
C ILE A 79 -32.48 34.04 25.59
N THR A 80 -32.88 35.27 25.26
CA THR A 80 -33.77 35.52 24.11
C THR A 80 -33.01 35.18 22.82
N MET A 81 -33.60 34.28 22.01
CA MET A 81 -33.13 34.05 20.64
C MET A 81 -33.12 35.37 19.88
N SER A 82 -32.03 35.67 19.18
CA SER A 82 -31.96 36.89 18.37
C SER A 82 -32.94 36.81 17.20
N LYS A 83 -33.31 37.98 16.64
CA LYS A 83 -34.20 38.02 15.47
C LYS A 83 -33.64 37.21 14.29
N ILE A 84 -32.32 37.24 14.10
CA ILE A 84 -31.63 36.50 13.04
C ILE A 84 -31.67 35.00 13.31
N GLU A 85 -31.50 34.57 14.56
CA GLU A 85 -31.65 33.17 14.94
C GLU A 85 -33.10 32.67 14.74
N LEU A 86 -34.10 33.49 15.06
CA LEU A 86 -35.51 33.17 14.84
C LEU A 86 -35.83 33.01 13.35
N CYS A 87 -35.32 33.90 12.49
CA CYS A 87 -35.45 33.75 11.04
C CYS A 87 -34.85 32.42 10.57
N ALA A 88 -33.62 32.10 10.98
CA ALA A 88 -32.95 30.84 10.63
C ALA A 88 -33.73 29.62 11.13
N LYS A 89 -34.18 29.62 12.37
CA LYS A 89 -34.95 28.52 12.97
C LYS A 89 -36.27 28.26 12.24
N ASN A 90 -36.94 29.30 11.77
CA ASN A 90 -38.20 29.21 11.04
C ASN A 90 -38.02 29.10 9.52
N ASP A 91 -36.77 29.18 9.03
CA ASP A 91 -36.41 29.28 7.60
C ASP A 91 -37.17 30.41 6.85
N ASP A 92 -37.39 31.54 7.55
CA ASP A 92 -38.24 32.64 7.09
C ASP A 92 -37.44 33.73 6.34
N VAL A 93 -37.53 33.68 5.01
CA VAL A 93 -36.84 34.59 4.08
C VAL A 93 -37.38 36.01 4.13
N ASP A 94 -38.69 36.19 4.27
CA ASP A 94 -39.32 37.51 4.23
C ASP A 94 -38.96 38.32 5.46
N GLU A 95 -38.94 37.65 6.62
CA GLU A 95 -38.53 38.29 7.87
C GLU A 95 -37.04 38.62 7.87
N TYR A 96 -36.19 37.75 7.30
CA TYR A 96 -34.77 38.04 7.13
C TYR A 96 -34.52 39.26 6.21
N LYS A 97 -35.24 39.37 5.09
CA LYS A 97 -35.12 40.51 4.16
C LYS A 97 -35.46 41.86 4.84
N LYS A 98 -36.35 41.86 5.83
CA LYS A 98 -36.71 43.08 6.61
C LYS A 98 -35.59 43.52 7.55
N ILE A 99 -34.73 42.62 8.00
CA ILE A 99 -33.67 42.90 8.97
C ILE A 99 -32.54 43.76 8.36
N LYS A 100 -32.37 43.76 7.01
CA LYS A 100 -31.40 44.59 6.27
C LYS A 100 -29.98 44.58 6.86
N THR A 101 -29.52 43.42 7.33
CA THR A 101 -28.18 43.25 7.89
C THR A 101 -27.21 42.67 6.87
N GLN A 102 -25.94 43.05 7.00
CA GLN A 102 -24.88 42.44 6.19
C GLN A 102 -24.64 40.98 6.59
N LEU A 103 -24.16 40.12 5.69
CA LEU A 103 -23.80 38.72 6.00
C LEU A 103 -22.74 38.59 7.11
N SER A 104 -21.87 39.60 7.24
CA SER A 104 -20.84 39.69 8.29
C SER A 104 -21.36 40.17 9.64
N PHE A 105 -22.61 40.63 9.72
CA PHE A 105 -23.23 41.11 10.96
C PHE A 105 -23.27 39.98 11.99
N LYS A 106 -22.89 40.32 13.23
CA LYS A 106 -22.96 39.44 14.39
C LYS A 106 -24.05 39.95 15.32
N ASP A 107 -24.88 39.05 15.82
CA ASP A 107 -25.88 39.37 16.82
C ASP A 107 -25.29 39.52 18.24
N GLU A 108 -26.16 39.72 19.22
CA GLU A 108 -25.84 39.85 20.64
C GLU A 108 -25.11 38.62 21.21
N ASN A 109 -25.25 37.46 20.57
CA ASN A 109 -24.59 36.21 20.92
C ASN A 109 -23.26 36.02 20.16
N GLY A 110 -22.86 36.99 19.33
CA GLY A 110 -21.63 36.95 18.54
C GLY A 110 -21.70 36.09 17.28
N ASN A 111 -22.89 35.61 16.91
CA ASN A 111 -23.11 34.72 15.77
C ASN A 111 -23.64 35.48 14.56
N ASN A 112 -23.22 35.06 13.37
CA ASN A 112 -23.73 35.56 12.09
C ASN A 112 -24.83 34.64 11.53
N ILE A 113 -25.48 35.07 10.45
CA ILE A 113 -26.57 34.31 9.84
C ILE A 113 -26.15 32.89 9.38
N PHE A 114 -24.92 32.69 8.88
CA PHE A 114 -24.46 31.37 8.49
C PHE A 114 -24.28 30.44 9.69
N ASP A 115 -23.90 30.94 10.86
CA ASP A 115 -23.78 30.11 12.06
C ASP A 115 -25.14 29.48 12.42
N TYR A 116 -26.22 30.23 12.25
CA TYR A 116 -27.58 29.74 12.48
C TYR A 116 -28.16 28.94 11.31
N ILE A 117 -27.87 29.31 10.06
CA ILE A 117 -28.24 28.51 8.90
C ILE A 117 -27.60 27.13 8.97
N PHE A 118 -26.33 27.03 9.37
CA PHE A 118 -25.68 25.73 9.57
C PHE A 118 -26.24 24.96 10.77
N LYS A 119 -26.66 25.67 11.83
CA LYS A 119 -27.28 25.05 13.03
C LYS A 119 -28.66 24.44 12.72
N TYR A 120 -29.47 25.11 11.93
CA TYR A 120 -30.86 24.71 11.65
C TYR A 120 -31.08 24.12 10.25
N GLU A 121 -30.03 24.06 9.42
CA GLU A 121 -30.07 23.60 8.02
C GLU A 121 -31.13 24.34 7.16
N SER A 122 -31.26 25.65 7.36
CA SER A 122 -32.29 26.52 6.76
C SER A 122 -32.09 26.71 5.25
N LYS A 123 -32.75 25.88 4.43
CA LYS A 123 -32.52 25.81 2.99
C LYS A 123 -33.04 27.03 2.22
N ASN A 124 -34.21 27.55 2.57
CA ASN A 124 -34.82 28.66 1.84
C ASN A 124 -34.04 29.96 2.07
N LEU A 125 -33.62 30.19 3.31
CA LEU A 125 -32.73 31.30 3.65
C LEU A 125 -31.38 31.20 2.95
N PHE A 126 -30.80 30.00 2.94
CA PHE A 126 -29.55 29.78 2.23
C PHE A 126 -29.68 30.07 0.73
N LYS A 127 -30.75 29.59 0.07
CA LYS A 127 -31.05 29.91 -1.34
C LYS A 127 -31.20 31.41 -1.58
N ALA A 128 -31.94 32.11 -0.73
CA ALA A 128 -32.13 33.55 -0.84
C ALA A 128 -30.80 34.33 -0.70
N ILE A 129 -29.86 33.83 0.12
CA ILE A 129 -28.52 34.42 0.24
C ILE A 129 -27.66 34.14 -1.02
N LEU A 130 -27.77 32.95 -1.62
CA LEU A 130 -27.05 32.63 -2.86
C LEU A 130 -27.42 33.53 -4.04
N GLU A 131 -28.64 34.07 -4.06
CA GLU A 131 -29.10 35.02 -5.09
C GLU A 131 -28.41 36.40 -5.00
N ASN A 132 -27.87 36.78 -3.84
CA ASN A 132 -27.20 38.06 -3.62
C ASN A 132 -25.68 37.95 -3.79
N GLN A 133 -25.22 37.86 -5.05
CA GLN A 133 -23.83 37.52 -5.38
C GLN A 133 -22.77 38.52 -4.89
N SER A 134 -23.03 39.82 -4.92
CA SER A 134 -22.01 40.84 -4.60
C SER A 134 -21.61 40.83 -3.11
N GLU A 135 -22.57 40.59 -2.23
CA GLU A 135 -22.36 40.51 -0.79
C GLU A 135 -21.77 39.15 -0.38
N LEU A 136 -22.23 38.08 -1.03
CA LEU A 136 -21.73 36.73 -0.83
C LEU A 136 -20.24 36.62 -1.18
N GLU A 137 -19.79 37.19 -2.31
CA GLU A 137 -18.37 37.14 -2.71
C GLU A 137 -17.45 37.79 -1.67
N SER A 138 -17.82 38.96 -1.15
CA SER A 138 -17.07 39.65 -0.09
C SER A 138 -17.00 38.80 1.18
N PHE A 139 -18.12 38.20 1.58
CA PHE A 139 -18.18 37.34 2.75
C PHE A 139 -17.36 36.05 2.59
N LEU A 140 -17.47 35.34 1.46
CA LEU A 140 -16.68 34.14 1.17
C LEU A 140 -15.17 34.44 1.18
N ASN A 141 -14.76 35.59 0.62
CA ASN A 141 -13.37 36.04 0.69
C ASN A 141 -12.90 36.26 2.13
N SER A 142 -13.76 36.77 3.02
CA SER A 142 -13.43 36.92 4.45
C SER A 142 -13.25 35.58 5.19
N LYS A 143 -13.81 34.49 4.65
CA LYS A 143 -13.72 33.12 5.21
C LYS A 143 -12.61 32.29 4.57
N LYS A 144 -11.77 32.89 3.71
CA LYS A 144 -10.65 32.21 3.04
C LYS A 144 -9.78 31.45 4.06
N GLY A 145 -9.52 30.17 3.79
CA GLY A 145 -8.75 29.28 4.67
C GLY A 145 -9.56 28.60 5.79
N ASN A 146 -10.84 28.96 6.00
CA ASN A 146 -11.71 28.28 6.96
C ASN A 146 -12.37 27.04 6.32
N VAL A 147 -11.71 25.90 6.47
CA VAL A 147 -12.13 24.63 5.87
C VAL A 147 -13.53 24.18 6.35
N ASP A 148 -13.81 24.24 7.66
CA ASP A 148 -15.10 23.81 8.24
C ASP A 148 -16.27 24.64 7.70
N PHE A 149 -16.07 25.95 7.55
CA PHE A 149 -17.06 26.84 6.93
C PHE A 149 -17.37 26.39 5.50
N PHE A 150 -16.33 26.19 4.68
CA PHE A 150 -16.53 25.81 3.28
C PHE A 150 -17.15 24.43 3.13
N GLU A 151 -16.78 23.46 3.98
CA GLU A 151 -17.40 22.14 3.99
C GLU A 151 -18.93 22.24 4.22
N LYS A 152 -19.34 22.95 5.29
CA LYS A 152 -20.77 23.16 5.62
C LYS A 152 -21.50 23.96 4.54
N PHE A 153 -20.85 24.98 4.00
CA PHE A 153 -21.37 25.79 2.90
C PHE A 153 -21.67 24.94 1.65
N TYR A 154 -20.71 24.13 1.21
CA TYR A 154 -20.90 23.27 0.04
C TYR A 154 -21.91 22.16 0.28
N PHE A 155 -21.91 21.57 1.48
CA PHE A 155 -22.92 20.59 1.86
C PHE A 155 -24.34 21.16 1.73
N LEU A 156 -24.61 22.37 2.25
CA LEU A 156 -25.92 23.00 2.12
C LEU A 156 -26.26 23.35 0.67
N ARG A 157 -25.29 23.77 -0.15
CA ARG A 157 -25.54 24.00 -1.59
C ARG A 157 -25.96 22.72 -2.31
N ILE A 158 -25.35 21.58 -1.97
CA ILE A 158 -25.75 20.26 -2.49
C ILE A 158 -27.19 19.94 -2.06
N LEU A 159 -27.54 20.17 -0.78
CA LEU A 159 -28.90 19.95 -0.28
C LEU A 159 -29.95 20.91 -0.88
N CYS A 160 -29.51 22.06 -1.39
CA CYS A 160 -30.34 23.04 -2.08
C CYS A 160 -30.45 22.79 -3.58
N ASN A 161 -29.82 21.73 -4.11
CA ASN A 161 -29.76 21.37 -5.52
C ASN A 161 -29.13 22.47 -6.39
N ASP A 162 -28.11 23.16 -5.85
CA ASP A 162 -27.32 24.12 -6.62
C ASP A 162 -26.26 23.37 -7.46
N CYS A 163 -26.51 23.30 -8.77
CA CYS A 163 -25.64 22.61 -9.73
C CYS A 163 -24.27 23.27 -9.91
N SER A 164 -24.10 24.52 -9.51
CA SER A 164 -22.82 25.24 -9.65
C SER A 164 -21.78 24.82 -8.59
N VAL A 165 -22.19 24.05 -7.58
CA VAL A 165 -21.30 23.52 -6.53
C VAL A 165 -20.12 22.74 -7.07
N VAL A 166 -20.35 21.82 -8.00
CA VAL A 166 -19.27 20.98 -8.55
C VAL A 166 -18.25 21.86 -9.26
N ARG A 167 -18.70 22.89 -9.99
CA ARG A 167 -17.82 23.86 -10.66
C ARG A 167 -17.03 24.70 -9.65
N ASP A 168 -17.67 25.13 -8.57
CA ASP A 168 -17.06 26.02 -7.57
C ASP A 168 -16.10 25.31 -6.62
N LEU A 169 -16.38 24.05 -6.26
CA LEU A 169 -15.45 23.16 -5.55
C LEU A 169 -14.13 23.06 -6.33
N VAL A 170 -14.22 22.80 -7.65
CA VAL A 170 -13.05 22.69 -8.52
C VAL A 170 -12.34 24.05 -8.71
N ARG A 171 -13.08 25.17 -8.67
CA ARG A 171 -12.53 26.54 -8.80
C ARG A 171 -11.77 27.01 -7.55
N LEU A 172 -12.25 26.71 -6.35
CA LEU A 172 -11.61 27.12 -5.10
C LEU A 172 -10.24 26.45 -4.89
N GLU A 173 -10.11 25.19 -5.26
CA GLU A 173 -8.86 24.45 -5.16
C GLU A 173 -7.77 25.05 -6.07
N TYR A 174 -8.16 25.64 -7.20
CA TYR A 174 -7.24 26.26 -8.15
C TYR A 174 -6.71 27.64 -7.70
N GLN A 175 -7.49 28.42 -6.95
CA GLN A 175 -7.11 29.79 -6.55
C GLN A 175 -6.25 29.84 -5.27
N ASN A 176 -6.23 28.77 -4.49
CA ASN A 176 -5.51 28.70 -3.23
C ASN A 176 -4.32 27.74 -3.32
N SER A 177 -3.26 28.18 -4.00
CA SER A 177 -1.95 27.51 -4.17
C SER A 177 -1.23 27.10 -2.86
N THR A 178 -1.90 27.13 -1.72
CA THR A 178 -1.41 26.93 -0.35
C THR A 178 -2.46 26.20 0.48
N ILE A 179 -2.93 25.04 0.03
CA ILE A 179 -3.54 24.04 0.92
C ILE A 179 -2.66 22.81 0.82
N ASP A 180 -2.00 22.48 1.92
CA ASP A 180 -0.93 21.50 2.00
C ASP A 180 -1.31 20.11 1.49
N MET A 181 -0.43 19.57 0.65
CA MET A 181 -0.36 18.16 0.23
C MET A 181 -0.04 17.27 1.43
N HIS A 182 -1.02 16.52 1.93
CA HIS A 182 -0.79 15.19 2.51
C HIS A 182 -2.02 14.35 2.16
N VAL A 183 -1.91 13.23 1.44
CA VAL A 183 -1.20 11.99 1.82
C VAL A 183 -0.74 11.17 0.59
N GLY A 184 0.55 10.77 0.61
CA GLY A 184 1.16 9.56 0.00
C GLY A 184 1.53 9.56 -1.50
N SER A 185 2.77 9.36 -1.96
CA SER A 185 4.11 9.22 -1.35
C SER A 185 5.14 9.63 -2.41
N GLN A 186 6.01 10.60 -2.10
CA GLN A 186 7.03 11.22 -2.96
C GLN A 186 6.54 12.22 -4.02
N SER A 187 6.31 13.47 -3.61
CA SER A 187 6.42 14.62 -4.53
C SER A 187 7.09 15.78 -3.82
N LYS A 188 8.32 16.10 -4.27
CA LYS A 188 8.99 17.38 -3.99
C LYS A 188 8.20 18.50 -4.67
N GLU A 189 8.10 19.65 -4.00
CA GLU A 189 7.60 20.89 -4.60
C GLU A 189 8.32 21.19 -5.91
N ILE A 190 7.58 21.36 -7.01
CA ILE A 190 8.13 21.92 -8.25
C ILE A 190 7.15 22.98 -8.76
N GLY A 191 7.51 24.25 -8.55
CA GLY A 191 6.95 25.35 -9.31
C GLY A 191 7.58 25.40 -10.70
N TYR A 192 6.75 25.40 -11.74
CA TYR A 192 7.19 25.78 -13.09
C TYR A 192 6.21 26.78 -13.70
N ASN A 193 6.78 27.88 -14.20
CA ASN A 193 6.08 28.87 -15.02
C ASN A 193 5.52 28.19 -16.27
N GLY A 194 4.19 28.18 -16.43
CA GLY A 194 3.55 28.02 -17.74
C GLY A 194 2.62 26.83 -17.95
N SER A 195 2.49 25.87 -17.03
CA SER A 195 1.51 24.77 -17.17
C SER A 195 1.05 24.25 -15.81
N ARG A 196 -0.12 24.73 -15.32
CA ARG A 196 -0.58 24.48 -13.93
C ARG A 196 -1.37 23.18 -13.81
N TRP A 197 -0.67 22.05 -13.84
CA TRP A 197 -1.29 20.79 -13.48
C TRP A 197 -1.39 20.71 -11.94
N VAL A 198 -2.60 20.58 -11.40
CA VAL A 198 -2.86 20.63 -9.95
C VAL A 198 -3.13 19.22 -9.44
N SER A 199 -2.33 18.76 -8.48
CA SER A 199 -2.68 17.70 -7.55
C SER A 199 -3.44 18.35 -6.40
N VAL A 200 -4.62 17.83 -6.07
CA VAL A 200 -5.55 18.54 -5.19
C VAL A 200 -5.57 17.93 -3.78
N PRO A 201 -5.56 18.76 -2.72
CA PRO A 201 -5.61 18.30 -1.34
C PRO A 201 -6.99 17.80 -0.87
N ARG A 202 -6.96 16.81 0.02
CA ARG A 202 -8.10 16.12 0.67
C ARG A 202 -8.87 16.94 1.72
N ARG A 203 -8.92 18.28 1.64
CA ARG A 203 -9.38 19.10 2.80
C ARG A 203 -10.82 19.61 2.74
N ILE A 204 -11.44 19.78 1.56
CA ILE A 204 -12.83 20.28 1.45
C ILE A 204 -13.85 19.16 1.18
N VAL A 205 -13.46 18.11 0.45
CA VAL A 205 -14.35 17.03 0.05
C VAL A 205 -14.45 15.98 1.17
N SER A 206 -15.31 16.23 2.15
CA SER A 206 -15.57 15.28 3.25
C SER A 206 -16.46 14.12 2.82
N ASP A 207 -16.44 13.02 3.58
CA ASP A 207 -17.33 11.87 3.38
C ASP A 207 -18.81 12.30 3.41
N ARG A 208 -19.17 13.34 4.19
CA ARG A 208 -20.52 13.91 4.24
C ARG A 208 -20.92 14.56 2.91
N ILE A 209 -20.00 15.26 2.25
CA ILE A 209 -20.23 15.83 0.90
C ILE A 209 -20.31 14.72 -0.13
N LEU A 210 -19.39 13.75 -0.11
CA LEU A 210 -19.39 12.62 -1.05
C LEU A 210 -20.69 11.79 -0.96
N ASP A 211 -21.19 11.58 0.25
CA ASP A 211 -22.48 10.92 0.50
C ASP A 211 -23.64 11.69 -0.14
N ALA A 212 -23.70 13.01 0.10
CA ALA A 212 -24.73 13.87 -0.47
C ALA A 212 -24.65 13.91 -1.99
N LEU A 213 -23.45 13.92 -2.58
CA LEU A 213 -23.26 13.90 -4.03
C LEU A 213 -23.73 12.58 -4.65
N LEU A 214 -23.50 11.44 -4.00
CA LEU A 214 -23.86 10.14 -4.56
C LEU A 214 -25.34 9.78 -4.38
N TYR A 215 -25.93 10.10 -3.22
CA TYR A 215 -27.18 9.48 -2.79
C TYR A 215 -28.37 10.44 -2.65
N ASN A 216 -28.18 11.75 -2.79
CA ASN A 216 -29.31 12.67 -2.89
C ASN A 216 -29.93 12.58 -4.30
N GLN A 217 -31.23 12.31 -4.41
CA GLN A 217 -31.91 11.93 -5.67
C GLN A 217 -31.76 12.94 -6.80
N GLU A 218 -31.86 14.25 -6.50
CA GLU A 218 -31.77 15.30 -7.53
C GLU A 218 -30.32 15.55 -7.97
N THR A 219 -29.38 15.61 -7.03
CA THR A 219 -27.95 15.85 -7.32
C THR A 219 -27.26 14.62 -7.88
N SER A 220 -27.62 13.39 -7.49
CA SER A 220 -27.10 12.15 -8.07
C SER A 220 -27.48 12.02 -9.54
N SER A 221 -28.73 12.32 -9.90
CA SER A 221 -29.20 12.31 -11.30
C SER A 221 -28.47 13.37 -12.12
N GLN A 222 -28.28 14.57 -11.57
CA GLN A 222 -27.59 15.66 -12.26
C GLN A 222 -26.07 15.51 -12.30
N ILE A 223 -25.40 14.93 -11.30
CA ILE A 223 -23.96 14.59 -11.38
C ILE A 223 -23.74 13.49 -12.42
N LYS A 224 -24.73 12.59 -12.56
CA LYS A 224 -24.73 11.59 -13.61
C LYS A 224 -24.90 12.20 -15.02
N GLU A 225 -25.58 13.35 -15.18
CA GLU A 225 -25.86 14.05 -16.47
C GLU A 225 -24.95 15.25 -16.79
N SER A 226 -24.58 16.08 -15.81
CA SER A 226 -23.81 17.32 -15.99
C SER A 226 -22.33 17.09 -16.26
N VAL A 227 -21.81 15.92 -15.93
CA VAL A 227 -20.41 15.57 -16.19
C VAL A 227 -20.21 15.02 -17.60
N THR A 228 -21.29 14.62 -18.29
CA THR A 228 -21.25 14.24 -19.72
C THR A 228 -21.25 15.44 -20.68
N SER A 229 -21.53 16.67 -20.22
CA SER A 229 -21.75 17.82 -21.11
C SER A 229 -20.53 18.73 -21.35
N ASN A 230 -19.33 18.38 -20.89
CA ASN A 230 -18.10 19.15 -21.24
C ASN A 230 -17.48 18.71 -22.57
N ILE A 231 -18.32 18.33 -23.52
CA ILE A 231 -17.94 18.13 -24.91
C ILE A 231 -18.27 19.42 -25.67
N HIS A 232 -17.20 20.17 -25.98
CA HIS A 232 -17.13 21.11 -27.12
C HIS A 232 -18.01 22.37 -27.11
N ASP A 233 -17.77 23.29 -26.18
CA ASP A 233 -17.96 24.70 -26.51
C ASP A 233 -16.68 25.47 -26.15
N GLY A 234 -15.84 25.71 -27.16
CA GLY A 234 -14.50 26.29 -27.07
C GLY A 234 -14.42 27.73 -26.55
N LYS A 235 -15.32 28.12 -25.64
CA LYS A 235 -15.45 29.45 -25.05
C LYS A 235 -15.71 29.47 -23.53
N SER A 236 -15.79 28.35 -22.83
CA SER A 236 -15.98 28.36 -21.37
C SER A 236 -14.71 27.96 -20.60
N ASN A 237 -14.28 28.89 -19.76
CA ASN A 237 -13.11 28.84 -18.89
C ASN A 237 -13.13 27.65 -17.91
N PHE A 238 -12.13 26.77 -18.03
CA PHE A 238 -11.41 26.01 -16.99
C PHE A 238 -12.28 25.10 -16.06
N TYR A 239 -11.69 24.10 -15.40
CA TYR A 239 -12.35 23.19 -14.43
C TYR A 239 -13.07 21.96 -15.02
N SER A 240 -12.35 20.83 -15.05
CA SER A 240 -12.90 19.53 -15.47
C SER A 240 -13.47 18.77 -14.27
N PRO A 241 -14.73 18.28 -14.32
CA PRO A 241 -15.34 17.47 -13.26
C PRO A 241 -14.64 16.13 -12.99
N SER A 242 -13.69 15.73 -13.84
CA SER A 242 -12.88 14.51 -13.70
C SER A 242 -12.22 14.36 -12.34
N PHE A 243 -11.94 15.48 -11.68
CA PHE A 243 -11.34 15.50 -10.35
C PHE A 243 -12.23 14.86 -9.27
N ILE A 244 -13.55 15.08 -9.30
CA ILE A 244 -14.42 14.55 -8.24
C ILE A 244 -14.64 13.04 -8.38
N TYR A 245 -14.45 12.49 -9.58
CA TYR A 245 -14.65 11.06 -9.86
C TYR A 245 -13.69 10.18 -9.07
N CYS A 246 -12.43 10.59 -8.86
CA CYS A 246 -11.50 9.77 -8.08
C CYS A 246 -11.95 9.63 -6.62
N TYR A 247 -12.50 10.69 -6.02
CA TYR A 247 -13.05 10.65 -4.64
C TYR A 247 -14.36 9.89 -4.56
N LEU A 248 -15.25 10.05 -5.55
CA LEU A 248 -16.51 9.33 -5.58
C LEU A 248 -16.27 7.82 -5.75
N ILE A 249 -15.32 7.42 -6.59
CA ILE A 249 -14.91 6.02 -6.78
C ILE A 249 -14.31 5.48 -5.48
N ASP A 250 -13.32 6.16 -4.91
CA ASP A 250 -12.69 5.74 -3.63
C ASP A 250 -13.73 5.62 -2.51
N TYR A 251 -14.63 6.60 -2.38
CA TYR A 251 -15.68 6.58 -1.36
C TYR A 251 -16.71 5.47 -1.56
N ALA A 252 -17.18 5.24 -2.79
CA ALA A 252 -18.10 4.15 -3.09
C ALA A 252 -17.47 2.79 -2.76
N VAL A 253 -16.20 2.59 -3.12
CA VAL A 253 -15.43 1.38 -2.79
C VAL A 253 -15.24 1.24 -1.29
N ARG A 254 -14.86 2.31 -0.57
CA ARG A 254 -14.74 2.32 0.91
C ARG A 254 -16.05 1.98 1.62
N LYS A 255 -17.19 2.39 1.06
CA LYS A 255 -18.54 2.09 1.60
C LYS A 255 -19.04 0.68 1.24
N GLY A 256 -18.36 -0.02 0.35
CA GLY A 256 -18.83 -1.31 -0.18
C GLY A 256 -20.00 -1.17 -1.17
N ASP A 257 -20.29 0.02 -1.69
CA ASP A 257 -21.26 0.20 -2.78
C ASP A 257 -20.61 -0.12 -4.13
N ILE A 258 -20.44 -1.42 -4.38
CA ILE A 258 -19.78 -1.95 -5.58
C ILE A 258 -20.55 -1.55 -6.85
N LYS A 259 -21.89 -1.48 -6.80
CA LYS A 259 -22.70 -1.13 -7.97
C LYS A 259 -22.40 0.29 -8.42
N THR A 260 -22.42 1.24 -7.49
CA THR A 260 -22.07 2.63 -7.77
C THR A 260 -20.60 2.76 -8.19
N ALA A 261 -19.68 2.03 -7.56
CA ALA A 261 -18.29 2.03 -7.96
C ALA A 261 -18.10 1.59 -9.43
N ILE A 262 -18.77 0.52 -9.88
CA ILE A 262 -18.72 0.07 -11.28
C ILE A 262 -19.23 1.17 -12.22
N GLU A 263 -20.37 1.80 -11.90
CA GLU A 263 -20.93 2.89 -12.73
C GLU A 263 -19.93 4.05 -12.85
N LEU A 264 -19.30 4.45 -11.75
CA LEU A 264 -18.35 5.56 -11.71
C LEU A 264 -17.04 5.24 -12.45
N ILE A 265 -16.50 4.03 -12.30
CA ILE A 265 -15.27 3.62 -13.00
C ILE A 265 -15.53 3.53 -14.50
N LYS A 266 -16.68 3.00 -14.95
CA LYS A 266 -17.05 2.99 -16.39
C LYS A 266 -17.13 4.40 -16.96
N LYS A 267 -17.71 5.34 -16.21
CA LYS A 267 -17.74 6.74 -16.62
C LYS A 267 -16.35 7.38 -16.66
N ALA A 268 -15.50 7.10 -15.67
CA ALA A 268 -14.11 7.55 -15.67
C ALA A 268 -13.33 7.03 -16.88
N LEU A 269 -13.60 5.79 -17.31
CA LEU A 269 -13.01 5.22 -18.53
C LEU A 269 -13.43 5.99 -19.78
N ILE A 270 -14.73 6.23 -19.97
CA ILE A 270 -15.27 7.01 -21.10
C ILE A 270 -14.66 8.42 -21.12
N ILE A 271 -14.62 9.09 -19.96
CA ILE A 271 -14.01 10.43 -19.82
C ILE A 271 -12.55 10.39 -20.28
N ASN A 272 -11.75 9.43 -19.79
CA ASN A 272 -10.34 9.31 -20.16
C ASN A 272 -10.15 8.98 -21.65
N GLU A 273 -10.99 8.11 -22.23
CA GLU A 273 -10.97 7.78 -23.66
C GLU A 273 -11.27 8.99 -24.54
N GLU A 274 -12.33 9.75 -24.25
CA GLU A 274 -12.69 10.96 -24.98
C GLU A 274 -11.58 12.01 -24.90
N ASN A 275 -11.06 12.23 -23.69
CA ASN A 275 -10.00 13.18 -23.43
C ASN A 275 -8.65 12.78 -24.06
N SER A 276 -8.40 11.49 -24.26
CA SER A 276 -7.20 10.99 -24.94
C SER A 276 -7.14 11.39 -26.42
N LYS A 277 -8.30 11.59 -27.06
CA LYS A 277 -8.44 11.92 -28.49
C LYS A 277 -8.19 13.40 -28.80
N ILE A 278 -8.19 14.27 -27.78
CA ILE A 278 -8.04 15.72 -27.95
C ILE A 278 -6.57 16.06 -28.23
N SER A 279 -6.28 16.87 -29.25
CA SER A 279 -4.94 17.39 -29.51
C SER A 279 -4.54 18.41 -28.43
N TYR A 280 -3.35 18.24 -27.83
CA TYR A 280 -2.85 19.15 -26.81
C TYR A 280 -2.19 20.37 -27.48
N ASP A 281 -2.83 21.53 -27.38
CA ASP A 281 -2.29 22.81 -27.88
C ASP A 281 -1.56 23.62 -26.80
N GLY A 282 -1.38 23.06 -25.59
CA GLY A 282 -0.75 23.74 -24.46
C GLY A 282 -1.64 24.77 -23.74
N SER A 283 -2.82 25.07 -24.26
CA SER A 283 -3.73 26.10 -23.73
C SER A 283 -4.97 25.54 -23.02
N ARG A 284 -5.27 24.25 -23.20
CA ARG A 284 -6.46 23.58 -22.66
C ARG A 284 -6.11 22.60 -21.54
N TYR A 285 -6.76 22.74 -20.39
CA TYR A 285 -6.74 21.72 -19.34
C TYR A 285 -7.69 20.59 -19.73
N ILE A 286 -7.12 19.41 -19.94
CA ILE A 286 -7.88 18.18 -20.18
C ILE A 286 -7.90 17.43 -18.85
N GLY A 287 -9.07 17.26 -18.25
CA GLY A 287 -9.17 16.53 -16.98
C GLY A 287 -9.17 15.03 -17.21
N PHE A 288 -8.15 14.34 -16.73
CA PHE A 288 -8.17 12.89 -16.65
C PHE A 288 -8.52 12.46 -15.23
N VAL A 289 -9.17 11.31 -15.10
CA VAL A 289 -9.41 10.64 -13.82
C VAL A 289 -8.24 9.73 -13.52
N ASP A 290 -7.69 9.83 -12.31
CA ASP A 290 -6.68 8.92 -11.74
C ASP A 290 -7.28 8.24 -10.51
N ILE A 291 -7.34 6.91 -10.52
CA ILE A 291 -7.86 6.12 -9.41
C ILE A 291 -6.70 5.87 -8.42
N PRO A 292 -6.85 6.26 -7.15
CA PRO A 292 -5.75 6.17 -6.19
C PRO A 292 -5.46 4.71 -5.81
N LYS A 293 -4.21 4.46 -5.39
CA LYS A 293 -3.77 3.14 -4.90
C LYS A 293 -4.66 2.61 -3.77
N SER A 294 -5.14 3.47 -2.87
CA SER A 294 -6.06 3.07 -1.78
C SER A 294 -7.29 2.33 -2.28
N THR A 295 -7.86 2.78 -3.41
CA THR A 295 -9.00 2.11 -4.04
C THR A 295 -8.60 0.72 -4.52
N PHE A 296 -7.46 0.58 -5.18
CA PHE A 296 -6.97 -0.72 -5.66
C PHE A 296 -6.68 -1.69 -4.52
N ASP A 297 -6.08 -1.22 -3.44
CA ASP A 297 -5.82 -2.03 -2.24
C ASP A 297 -7.14 -2.59 -1.69
N ILE A 298 -8.19 -1.77 -1.58
CA ILE A 298 -9.53 -2.22 -1.13
C ILE A 298 -10.15 -3.21 -2.12
N LEU A 299 -10.06 -2.97 -3.43
CA LEU A 299 -10.59 -3.87 -4.46
C LEU A 299 -9.91 -5.25 -4.39
N LEU A 300 -8.59 -5.29 -4.24
CA LEU A 300 -7.80 -6.51 -4.06
C LEU A 300 -8.18 -7.22 -2.75
N ASP A 301 -8.31 -6.48 -1.65
CA ASP A 301 -8.69 -7.02 -0.36
C ASP A 301 -10.10 -7.61 -0.34
N ASN A 302 -10.99 -7.15 -1.21
CA ASN A 302 -12.33 -7.69 -1.40
C ASN A 302 -12.46 -8.69 -2.56
N GLU A 303 -11.34 -9.11 -3.18
CA GLU A 303 -11.31 -10.08 -4.30
C GLU A 303 -12.12 -9.63 -5.53
N LEU A 304 -12.26 -8.32 -5.73
CA LEU A 304 -13.01 -7.71 -6.84
C LEU A 304 -12.13 -7.53 -8.08
N TYR A 305 -11.55 -8.62 -8.59
CA TYR A 305 -10.54 -8.58 -9.66
C TYR A 305 -11.05 -7.97 -10.98
N ASP A 306 -12.31 -8.20 -11.35
CA ASP A 306 -12.91 -7.58 -12.54
C ASP A 306 -12.94 -6.05 -12.44
N LEU A 307 -13.17 -5.51 -11.23
CA LEU A 307 -13.11 -4.06 -11.01
C LEU A 307 -11.67 -3.56 -11.02
N VAL A 308 -10.71 -4.36 -10.57
CA VAL A 308 -9.28 -4.04 -10.68
C VAL A 308 -8.89 -3.87 -12.14
N GLU A 309 -9.35 -4.74 -13.05
CA GLU A 309 -9.09 -4.59 -14.49
C GLU A 309 -9.68 -3.33 -15.08
N LEU A 310 -10.94 -3.06 -14.71
CA LEU A 310 -11.63 -1.87 -15.17
C LEU A 310 -10.93 -0.60 -14.67
N ALA A 311 -10.50 -0.57 -13.41
CA ALA A 311 -9.76 0.55 -12.83
C ALA A 311 -8.34 0.68 -13.43
N ASN A 312 -7.65 -0.44 -13.68
CA ASN A 312 -6.38 -0.46 -14.41
C ASN A 312 -6.55 0.18 -15.79
N SER A 313 -7.62 -0.13 -16.51
CA SER A 313 -7.90 0.46 -17.83
C SER A 313 -7.99 1.99 -17.78
N VAL A 314 -8.64 2.55 -16.76
CA VAL A 314 -8.72 4.00 -16.52
C VAL A 314 -7.32 4.59 -16.34
N ASN A 315 -6.52 3.99 -15.44
CA ASN A 315 -5.20 4.49 -15.08
C ASN A 315 -4.14 4.26 -16.18
N ILE A 316 -4.28 3.24 -17.01
CA ILE A 316 -3.42 3.01 -18.18
C ILE A 316 -3.61 4.13 -19.20
N ILE A 317 -4.84 4.54 -19.50
CA ILE A 317 -5.09 5.68 -20.41
C ILE A 317 -4.49 6.97 -19.85
N TYR A 318 -4.69 7.22 -18.54
CA TYR A 318 -4.06 8.33 -17.84
C TYR A 318 -2.55 8.28 -18.02
N LYS A 319 -1.91 7.16 -17.65
CA LYS A 319 -0.46 6.96 -17.72
C LYS A 319 0.08 7.16 -19.14
N ASN A 320 -0.56 6.57 -20.15
CA ASN A 320 -0.15 6.64 -21.55
C ASN A 320 -0.12 8.07 -22.08
N ARG A 321 -1.06 8.91 -21.64
CA ARG A 321 -1.08 10.33 -22.03
C ARG A 321 0.10 11.12 -21.47
N PHE A 322 0.58 10.76 -20.28
CA PHE A 322 1.63 11.50 -19.57
C PHE A 322 3.03 10.86 -19.65
N ILE A 323 3.25 9.85 -20.51
CA ILE A 323 4.54 9.12 -20.67
C ILE A 323 5.76 10.04 -20.88
N ASN A 324 5.58 11.17 -21.57
CA ASN A 324 6.67 12.11 -21.86
C ASN A 324 6.85 13.22 -20.81
N ASN A 325 5.97 13.29 -19.81
CA ASN A 325 6.01 14.31 -18.78
C ASN A 325 6.72 13.75 -17.55
N MET A 326 8.00 14.08 -17.35
CA MET A 326 8.85 13.53 -16.27
C MET A 326 8.22 13.66 -14.87
N LEU A 327 7.35 14.65 -14.65
CA LEU A 327 6.66 14.88 -13.38
C LEU A 327 5.55 13.86 -13.07
N TYR A 328 4.92 13.28 -14.11
CA TYR A 328 3.74 12.41 -14.00
C TYR A 328 4.02 10.95 -14.37
N LYS A 329 5.20 10.67 -14.93
CA LYS A 329 5.60 9.37 -15.48
C LYS A 329 5.50 8.21 -14.47
N ASN A 330 5.45 8.49 -13.16
CA ASN A 330 5.52 7.51 -12.09
C ASN A 330 4.32 7.46 -11.11
N ASN A 331 3.23 8.21 -11.31
CA ASN A 331 2.22 8.37 -10.25
C ASN A 331 0.94 7.53 -10.41
N ALA A 332 0.48 7.25 -11.62
CA ALA A 332 -0.74 6.45 -11.82
C ALA A 332 -0.47 4.98 -11.46
N TYR A 333 -1.11 4.52 -10.39
CA TYR A 333 -0.97 3.16 -9.90
C TYR A 333 -1.72 2.18 -10.82
N VAL A 334 -1.07 1.09 -11.21
CA VAL A 334 -1.66 0.00 -12.00
C VAL A 334 -1.26 -1.29 -11.31
N VAL A 335 -2.24 -2.13 -10.99
CA VAL A 335 -1.99 -3.43 -10.38
C VAL A 335 -1.47 -4.38 -11.47
N SER A 336 -0.27 -4.93 -11.27
CA SER A 336 0.28 -5.94 -12.18
C SER A 336 -0.40 -7.30 -12.00
N GLU A 337 -0.30 -8.16 -13.02
CA GLU A 337 -0.79 -9.55 -12.92
C GLU A 337 -0.14 -10.30 -11.76
N ASP A 338 1.16 -10.11 -11.54
CA ASP A 338 1.85 -10.68 -10.38
C ASP A 338 1.28 -10.21 -9.05
N GLN A 339 0.90 -8.93 -8.92
CA GLN A 339 0.28 -8.41 -7.70
C GLN A 339 -1.10 -9.02 -7.45
N LYS A 340 -1.92 -9.19 -8.50
CA LYS A 340 -3.22 -9.88 -8.40
C LYS A 340 -3.03 -11.34 -8.00
N LYS A 341 -2.15 -12.05 -8.71
CA LYS A 341 -1.81 -13.44 -8.44
C LYS A 341 -1.30 -13.63 -7.01
N ALA A 342 -0.41 -12.75 -6.55
CA ALA A 342 0.10 -12.78 -5.19
C ALA A 342 -1.00 -12.57 -4.15
N ASN A 343 -1.96 -11.67 -4.41
CA ASN A 343 -3.12 -11.48 -3.53
C ASN A 343 -3.97 -12.76 -3.43
N ILE A 344 -4.27 -13.41 -4.57
CA ILE A 344 -5.01 -14.67 -4.64
C ILE A 344 -4.31 -15.78 -3.83
N ILE A 345 -3.01 -15.99 -4.08
CA ILE A 345 -2.21 -17.04 -3.42
C ILE A 345 -2.15 -16.83 -1.91
N LYS A 346 -1.93 -15.59 -1.45
CA LYS A 346 -1.82 -15.29 -0.02
C LYS A 346 -3.10 -15.63 0.73
N LYS A 347 -4.26 -15.38 0.13
CA LYS A 347 -5.59 -15.61 0.73
C LYS A 347 -6.08 -17.04 0.62
N ASP A 348 -5.56 -17.86 -0.30
CA ASP A 348 -5.97 -19.26 -0.42
C ASP A 348 -5.59 -20.05 0.85
N LYS A 349 -6.61 -20.57 1.54
CA LYS A 349 -6.44 -21.35 2.78
C LYS A 349 -6.08 -22.82 2.52
N LYS A 350 -6.18 -23.30 1.27
CA LYS A 350 -5.88 -24.69 0.90
C LYS A 350 -4.38 -24.93 0.68
N LEU A 351 -3.66 -23.89 0.28
CA LEU A 351 -2.23 -23.96 0.00
C LEU A 351 -1.41 -23.93 1.31
N SER A 352 -0.44 -24.82 1.42
CA SER A 352 0.59 -24.78 2.45
C SER A 352 1.49 -23.54 2.29
N SER A 353 2.19 -23.14 3.36
CA SER A 353 3.11 -21.99 3.32
C SER A 353 4.17 -22.14 2.22
N VAL A 354 4.71 -23.36 2.05
CA VAL A 354 5.75 -23.64 1.06
C VAL A 354 5.18 -23.58 -0.37
N GLU A 355 3.97 -24.11 -0.61
CA GLU A 355 3.32 -24.00 -1.92
C GLU A 355 3.04 -22.54 -2.31
N LYS A 356 2.70 -21.69 -1.34
CA LYS A 356 2.53 -20.26 -1.58
C LYS A 356 3.84 -19.61 -2.02
N GLU A 357 4.96 -19.91 -1.37
CA GLU A 357 6.27 -19.37 -1.71
C GLU A 357 6.68 -19.73 -3.16
N ILE A 358 6.45 -20.98 -3.59
CA ILE A 358 6.71 -21.38 -4.99
C ILE A 358 5.86 -20.57 -5.97
N LEU A 359 4.54 -20.47 -5.70
CA LEU A 359 3.64 -19.83 -6.65
C LEU A 359 3.92 -18.32 -6.73
N LEU A 360 4.39 -17.72 -5.63
CA LEU A 360 4.85 -16.34 -5.56
C LEU A 360 6.17 -16.14 -6.31
N SER A 361 7.08 -17.12 -6.31
CA SER A 361 8.34 -17.05 -7.06
C SER A 361 8.16 -17.18 -8.58
N ILE A 362 6.92 -17.25 -9.09
CA ILE A 362 6.62 -17.37 -10.52
C ILE A 362 5.94 -16.09 -11.00
N HIS A 363 6.67 -15.29 -11.77
CA HIS A 363 6.25 -14.00 -12.33
C HIS A 363 5.86 -14.13 -13.79
N ASP A 364 4.63 -13.75 -14.15
CA ASP A 364 4.09 -13.89 -15.52
C ASP A 364 4.25 -15.32 -16.11
N GLY A 365 4.28 -16.33 -15.24
CA GLY A 365 4.50 -17.74 -15.60
C GLY A 365 5.97 -18.15 -15.74
N ILE A 366 6.92 -17.26 -15.41
CA ILE A 366 8.37 -17.50 -15.42
C ILE A 366 8.88 -17.56 -13.97
N VAL A 367 9.64 -18.59 -13.64
CA VAL A 367 10.27 -18.73 -12.32
C VAL A 367 11.31 -17.65 -12.10
N CYS A 368 11.21 -16.85 -11.03
CA CYS A 368 12.32 -16.08 -10.47
C CYS A 368 13.25 -17.02 -9.69
N VAL A 369 14.43 -17.27 -10.24
CA VAL A 369 15.37 -18.23 -9.65
C VAL A 369 15.85 -17.76 -8.27
N ASP A 370 16.04 -16.46 -8.05
CA ASP A 370 16.44 -15.95 -6.73
C ASP A 370 15.43 -16.25 -5.64
N GLU A 371 14.16 -15.96 -5.92
CA GLU A 371 13.07 -16.19 -4.98
C GLU A 371 12.88 -17.69 -4.76
N LEU A 372 12.97 -18.49 -5.82
CA LEU A 372 12.89 -19.95 -5.70
C LEU A 372 14.03 -20.52 -4.85
N LEU A 373 15.25 -20.00 -5.00
CA LEU A 373 16.42 -20.42 -4.23
C LEU A 373 16.37 -20.00 -2.76
N SER A 374 15.52 -19.05 -2.39
CA SER A 374 15.28 -18.68 -0.99
C SER A 374 14.44 -19.71 -0.23
N ILE A 375 13.80 -20.65 -0.95
CA ILE A 375 13.02 -21.73 -0.37
C ILE A 375 13.95 -22.86 0.07
N ASN A 376 13.89 -23.26 1.34
CA ASN A 376 14.75 -24.32 1.88
C ASN A 376 14.22 -25.75 1.60
N ASP A 377 13.76 -26.04 0.38
CA ASP A 377 13.29 -27.39 -0.02
C ASP A 377 13.80 -27.77 -1.42
N PHE A 378 14.85 -28.58 -1.46
CA PHE A 378 15.47 -29.06 -2.69
C PHE A 378 14.54 -29.84 -3.61
N LYS A 379 13.74 -30.75 -3.05
CA LYS A 379 12.88 -31.63 -3.85
C LYS A 379 11.86 -30.79 -4.61
N LEU A 380 11.39 -29.75 -3.95
CA LEU A 380 10.41 -28.83 -4.48
C LEU A 380 11.02 -27.85 -5.47
N ILE A 381 12.18 -27.25 -5.19
CA ILE A 381 12.93 -26.44 -6.16
C ILE A 381 13.16 -27.22 -7.45
N LYS A 382 13.67 -28.45 -7.33
CA LYS A 382 13.92 -29.34 -8.47
C LYS A 382 12.65 -29.60 -9.28
N LYS A 383 11.54 -29.87 -8.60
CA LYS A 383 10.24 -30.05 -9.25
C LYS A 383 9.81 -28.79 -10.01
N THR A 384 9.90 -27.61 -9.37
CA THR A 384 9.50 -26.33 -9.96
C THR A 384 10.32 -25.97 -11.19
N LEU A 385 11.65 -26.13 -11.15
CA LEU A 385 12.52 -25.85 -12.30
C LEU A 385 12.22 -26.75 -13.50
N ASN A 386 11.77 -27.98 -13.27
CA ASN A 386 11.39 -28.92 -14.32
C ASN A 386 10.00 -28.63 -14.90
N GLU A 387 9.05 -28.18 -14.07
CA GLU A 387 7.66 -27.95 -14.48
C GLU A 387 7.44 -26.57 -15.13
N TYR A 388 8.21 -25.55 -14.70
CA TYR A 388 7.98 -24.16 -15.11
C TYR A 388 9.16 -23.57 -15.90
N PRO A 389 8.91 -22.62 -16.81
CA PRO A 389 9.97 -21.97 -17.58
C PRO A 389 10.77 -20.99 -16.71
N ILE A 390 12.06 -20.84 -16.99
CA ILE A 390 12.94 -19.82 -16.39
C ILE A 390 13.21 -18.65 -17.37
N HIS A 391 12.75 -18.78 -18.61
CA HIS A 391 12.84 -17.74 -19.63
C HIS A 391 11.54 -17.63 -20.44
N ILE A 392 11.19 -16.42 -20.89
CA ILE A 392 9.97 -16.18 -21.67
C ILE A 392 9.91 -17.03 -22.95
N ILE A 393 11.05 -17.28 -23.57
CA ILE A 393 11.11 -18.06 -24.81
C ILE A 393 10.65 -19.51 -24.63
N GLU A 394 10.84 -20.13 -23.45
CA GLU A 394 10.33 -21.48 -23.17
C GLU A 394 8.79 -21.50 -23.17
N LYS A 395 8.18 -20.47 -22.59
CA LYS A 395 6.73 -20.29 -22.57
C LYS A 395 6.19 -20.13 -23.99
N LEU A 396 6.78 -19.24 -24.78
CA LEU A 396 6.35 -18.99 -26.16
C LEU A 396 6.60 -20.19 -27.08
N TYR A 397 7.73 -20.88 -26.91
CA TYR A 397 8.06 -22.10 -27.64
C TYR A 397 7.10 -23.24 -27.30
N SER A 398 6.68 -23.37 -26.04
CA SER A 398 5.65 -24.34 -25.64
C SER A 398 4.31 -24.09 -26.35
N MET A 399 3.85 -22.83 -26.38
CA MET A 399 2.61 -22.43 -27.08
C MET A 399 2.71 -22.70 -28.60
N PHE A 400 3.86 -22.37 -29.19
CA PHE A 400 4.15 -22.62 -30.60
C PHE A 400 4.09 -24.13 -30.93
N ASN A 401 4.77 -24.97 -30.14
CA ASN A 401 4.77 -26.42 -30.34
C ASN A 401 3.40 -27.06 -30.15
N LYS A 402 2.60 -26.56 -29.20
CA LYS A 402 1.23 -27.00 -28.98
C LYS A 402 0.23 -26.45 -30.00
N LYS A 403 0.67 -25.58 -30.91
CA LYS A 403 -0.17 -24.89 -31.91
C LYS A 403 -1.28 -24.05 -31.27
N GLU A 404 -0.98 -23.44 -30.12
CA GLU A 404 -1.88 -22.55 -29.38
C GLU A 404 -1.88 -21.14 -30.01
N TRP A 405 -2.19 -21.06 -31.32
CA TRP A 405 -2.06 -19.84 -32.12
C TRP A 405 -2.82 -18.64 -31.56
N LYS A 406 -4.00 -18.89 -30.96
CA LYS A 406 -4.81 -17.84 -30.33
C LYS A 406 -4.05 -17.19 -29.17
N GLN A 407 -3.51 -17.99 -28.26
CA GLN A 407 -2.79 -17.49 -27.09
C GLN A 407 -1.48 -16.80 -27.49
N LEU A 408 -0.79 -17.36 -28.49
CA LEU A 408 0.42 -16.75 -29.03
C LEU A 408 0.14 -15.40 -29.71
N PHE A 409 -1.02 -15.27 -30.38
CA PHE A 409 -1.47 -14.02 -30.99
C PHE A 409 -1.89 -12.99 -29.93
N GLU A 410 -2.65 -13.40 -28.90
CA GLU A 410 -3.02 -12.54 -27.77
C GLU A 410 -1.76 -11.98 -27.10
N TYR A 411 -0.77 -12.83 -26.80
CA TYR A 411 0.52 -12.39 -26.27
C TYR A 411 1.23 -11.38 -27.18
N ALA A 412 1.23 -11.60 -28.50
CA ALA A 412 1.83 -10.68 -29.46
C ALA A 412 1.12 -9.31 -29.46
N VAL A 413 -0.20 -9.28 -29.33
CA VAL A 413 -0.98 -8.04 -29.25
C VAL A 413 -0.70 -7.31 -27.92
N ASP A 414 -0.74 -8.04 -26.80
CA ASP A 414 -0.54 -7.47 -25.46
C ASP A 414 0.87 -6.89 -25.29
N THR A 415 1.87 -7.51 -25.92
CA THR A 415 3.26 -7.02 -25.94
C THR A 415 3.56 -6.07 -27.10
N ASN A 416 2.56 -5.71 -27.90
CA ASN A 416 2.66 -4.84 -29.07
C ASN A 416 3.71 -5.34 -30.10
N ASP A 417 3.92 -6.66 -30.18
CA ASP A 417 4.78 -7.32 -31.16
C ASP A 417 4.03 -7.53 -32.49
N THR A 418 3.98 -6.46 -33.27
CA THR A 418 3.36 -6.44 -34.60
C THR A 418 3.98 -7.46 -35.57
N SER A 419 5.26 -7.80 -35.41
CA SER A 419 5.95 -8.77 -36.27
C SER A 419 5.44 -10.17 -36.01
N LEU A 420 5.38 -10.58 -34.73
CA LEU A 420 4.85 -11.89 -34.33
C LEU A 420 3.36 -11.99 -34.68
N ALA A 421 2.57 -10.96 -34.37
CA ALA A 421 1.14 -10.93 -34.66
C ALA A 421 0.85 -11.09 -36.16
N THR A 422 1.60 -10.37 -37.01
CA THR A 422 1.47 -10.46 -38.48
C THR A 422 1.86 -11.84 -38.99
N ALA A 423 2.96 -12.42 -38.49
CA ALA A 423 3.43 -13.74 -38.88
C ALA A 423 2.40 -14.84 -38.55
N ILE A 424 1.76 -14.75 -37.38
CA ILE A 424 0.69 -15.67 -36.96
C ILE A 424 -0.54 -15.55 -37.88
N VAL A 425 -1.00 -14.32 -38.17
CA VAL A 425 -2.15 -14.10 -39.07
C VAL A 425 -1.86 -14.62 -40.47
N LYS A 426 -0.64 -14.42 -40.98
CA LYS A 426 -0.18 -14.96 -42.27
C LYS A 426 0.08 -16.47 -42.25
N ARG A 427 0.07 -17.11 -41.08
CA ARG A 427 0.43 -18.53 -40.86
C ARG A 427 1.82 -18.88 -41.39
N ASN A 428 2.75 -17.93 -41.33
CA ASN A 428 4.11 -18.11 -41.82
C ASN A 428 5.01 -18.63 -40.69
N ILE A 429 5.24 -19.95 -40.66
CA ILE A 429 5.99 -20.61 -39.58
C ILE A 429 7.43 -20.07 -39.48
N GLU A 430 8.11 -19.85 -40.60
CA GLU A 430 9.50 -19.34 -40.60
C GLU A 430 9.58 -17.92 -40.00
N GLU A 431 8.61 -17.06 -40.31
CA GLU A 431 8.52 -15.73 -39.71
C GLU A 431 8.17 -15.78 -38.22
N ILE A 432 7.33 -16.72 -37.81
CA ILE A 432 7.00 -16.94 -36.39
C ILE A 432 8.26 -17.36 -35.63
N GLU A 433 8.98 -18.37 -36.11
CA GLU A 433 10.22 -18.86 -35.48
C GLU A 433 11.27 -17.75 -35.37
N LYS A 434 11.46 -16.99 -36.45
CA LYS A 434 12.36 -15.83 -36.47
C LYS A 434 11.95 -14.77 -35.45
N SER A 435 10.65 -14.51 -35.33
CA SER A 435 10.12 -13.54 -34.36
C SER A 435 10.33 -14.04 -32.93
N LEU A 436 10.11 -15.33 -32.65
CA LEU A 436 10.37 -15.95 -31.35
C LEU A 436 11.85 -15.90 -30.97
N LEU A 437 12.76 -16.17 -31.91
CA LEU A 437 14.21 -16.05 -31.71
C LEU A 437 14.67 -14.62 -31.37
N SER A 438 13.90 -13.61 -31.74
CA SER A 438 14.21 -12.22 -31.35
C SER A 438 14.06 -11.97 -29.84
N TYR A 439 13.25 -12.78 -29.14
CA TYR A 439 13.14 -12.76 -27.68
C TYR A 439 14.38 -13.34 -26.98
N TRP A 440 15.26 -14.03 -27.72
CA TRP A 440 16.55 -14.54 -27.23
C TRP A 440 17.71 -13.57 -27.50
N SER A 441 17.76 -12.98 -28.70
CA SER A 441 18.97 -12.37 -29.25
C SER A 441 18.96 -10.83 -29.37
N GLY A 442 17.91 -10.14 -28.89
CA GLY A 442 17.73 -8.70 -29.10
C GLY A 442 17.44 -7.87 -27.84
N THR A 443 17.22 -6.58 -28.04
CA THR A 443 16.84 -5.59 -27.00
C THR A 443 15.56 -5.95 -26.24
N LYS A 444 14.69 -6.80 -26.82
CA LYS A 444 13.50 -7.38 -26.16
C LYS A 444 13.90 -8.31 -25.00
N ALA A 445 15.04 -9.00 -25.07
CA ALA A 445 15.51 -9.93 -24.05
C ALA A 445 16.03 -9.21 -22.79
N ASP A 446 16.68 -8.05 -22.95
CA ASP A 446 17.38 -7.37 -21.85
C ASP A 446 16.45 -6.73 -20.81
N ASN A 447 15.25 -6.29 -21.20
CA ASN A 447 14.30 -5.62 -20.30
C ASN A 447 13.27 -6.57 -19.66
N LEU A 448 13.17 -7.82 -20.11
CA LEU A 448 12.14 -8.78 -19.69
C LEU A 448 12.68 -9.96 -18.86
N ASN A 449 14.00 -10.05 -18.69
CA ASN A 449 14.62 -11.26 -18.17
C ASN A 449 15.04 -11.13 -16.69
N ILE A 450 14.14 -11.57 -15.81
CA ILE A 450 14.35 -11.60 -14.35
C ILE A 450 15.54 -12.46 -13.91
N ASN A 451 15.98 -13.42 -14.74
CA ASN A 451 17.01 -14.40 -14.39
C ASN A 451 18.37 -14.15 -15.05
N LYS A 452 18.63 -12.94 -15.59
CA LYS A 452 19.85 -12.64 -16.36
C LYS A 452 21.15 -13.12 -15.72
N LYS A 453 21.30 -13.00 -14.39
CA LYS A 453 22.51 -13.44 -13.66
C LYS A 453 22.67 -14.96 -13.56
N HIS A 454 21.59 -15.72 -13.69
CA HIS A 454 21.56 -17.17 -13.58
C HIS A 454 21.71 -17.89 -14.93
N LEU A 455 21.57 -17.17 -16.05
CA LEU A 455 21.63 -17.70 -17.41
C LEU A 455 23.08 -17.89 -17.89
N TYR A 456 23.74 -18.89 -17.31
CA TYR A 456 25.07 -19.34 -17.69
C TYR A 456 25.19 -20.85 -17.50
N ILE A 457 26.17 -21.47 -18.15
CA ILE A 457 26.53 -22.86 -17.87
C ILE A 457 27.99 -22.91 -17.41
N ASN A 458 28.35 -23.98 -16.70
CA ASN A 458 29.74 -24.24 -16.36
C ASN A 458 30.32 -25.15 -17.46
N GLU A 459 31.33 -24.67 -18.17
CA GLU A 459 32.03 -25.44 -19.20
C GLU A 459 33.53 -25.42 -18.87
N ASN A 460 34.13 -26.59 -18.69
CA ASN A 460 35.53 -26.75 -18.29
C ASN A 460 35.91 -25.98 -17.00
N GLY A 461 35.01 -25.96 -16.01
CA GLY A 461 35.24 -25.26 -14.74
C GLY A 461 35.15 -23.73 -14.82
N ARG A 462 34.69 -23.17 -15.95
CA ARG A 462 34.49 -21.72 -16.11
C ARG A 462 33.04 -21.39 -16.39
N ARG A 463 32.58 -20.28 -15.80
CA ARG A 463 31.29 -19.69 -16.11
C ARG A 463 31.26 -19.21 -17.56
N LYS A 464 30.26 -19.67 -18.32
CA LYS A 464 29.98 -19.24 -19.69
C LYS A 464 28.55 -18.74 -19.80
N ASP A 465 28.38 -17.43 -19.93
CA ASP A 465 27.06 -16.84 -20.12
C ASP A 465 26.46 -17.28 -21.47
N ILE A 466 25.17 -17.64 -21.45
CA ILE A 466 24.49 -18.15 -22.66
C ILE A 466 23.78 -17.05 -23.44
N LEU A 467 23.54 -15.89 -22.81
CA LEU A 467 22.99 -14.72 -23.48
C LEU A 467 24.07 -14.00 -24.31
N PRO A 468 23.71 -13.38 -25.45
CA PRO A 468 24.64 -12.58 -26.22
C PRO A 468 25.03 -11.30 -25.45
N SER A 469 26.31 -10.91 -25.51
CA SER A 469 26.79 -9.64 -24.93
C SER A 469 26.12 -8.45 -25.61
N SER A 470 25.62 -7.49 -24.82
CA SER A 470 25.07 -6.22 -25.31
C SER A 470 26.12 -5.31 -25.95
N TYR A 471 27.42 -5.57 -25.70
CA TYR A 471 28.55 -4.89 -26.33
C TYR A 471 29.44 -5.91 -27.01
N GLY A 472 29.40 -5.95 -28.35
CA GLY A 472 30.38 -6.71 -29.14
C GLY A 472 29.77 -7.55 -30.24
N VAL A 473 29.73 -6.95 -31.43
CA VAL A 473 29.66 -7.64 -32.72
C VAL A 473 30.86 -8.59 -32.80
N ASN A 474 30.72 -9.85 -32.37
CA ASN A 474 31.49 -11.02 -32.83
C ASN A 474 31.01 -12.33 -32.16
N ASN A 475 30.06 -13.00 -32.83
CA ASN A 475 30.14 -14.42 -33.21
C ASN A 475 30.38 -15.57 -32.19
N ILE A 476 30.04 -15.46 -30.90
CA ILE A 476 30.17 -16.62 -29.97
C ILE A 476 28.84 -17.33 -29.63
N ASN A 477 27.67 -16.68 -29.75
CA ASN A 477 26.37 -17.27 -29.40
C ASN A 477 25.28 -17.06 -30.47
N ARG A 478 25.58 -17.29 -31.76
CA ARG A 478 24.53 -17.30 -32.82
C ARG A 478 23.74 -18.61 -32.74
N VAL A 479 22.77 -18.63 -31.83
CA VAL A 479 21.76 -19.69 -31.83
C VAL A 479 20.95 -19.60 -33.13
N LYS A 480 20.81 -20.72 -33.83
CA LYS A 480 20.15 -20.77 -35.15
C LYS A 480 18.69 -21.21 -35.08
N THR A 481 18.32 -21.98 -34.07
CA THR A 481 16.99 -22.59 -33.95
C THR A 481 16.45 -22.42 -32.53
N LEU A 482 15.13 -22.50 -32.39
CA LEU A 482 14.49 -22.44 -31.07
C LEU A 482 14.91 -23.62 -30.18
N ASP A 483 15.07 -24.81 -30.77
CA ASP A 483 15.50 -26.01 -30.05
C ASP A 483 16.85 -25.82 -29.34
N GLU A 484 17.83 -25.22 -30.02
CA GLU A 484 19.15 -24.94 -29.44
C GLU A 484 19.04 -23.95 -28.25
N VAL A 485 18.09 -23.00 -28.29
CA VAL A 485 17.84 -22.12 -27.13
C VAL A 485 17.30 -22.93 -25.96
N ILE A 486 16.35 -23.81 -26.21
CA ILE A 486 15.70 -24.63 -25.17
C ILE A 486 16.70 -25.61 -24.55
N GLU A 487 17.58 -26.23 -25.35
CA GLU A 487 18.66 -27.08 -24.85
C GLU A 487 19.61 -26.31 -23.91
N LYS A 488 20.00 -25.09 -24.28
CA LYS A 488 20.82 -24.24 -23.41
C LYS A 488 20.12 -23.89 -22.11
N LEU A 489 18.82 -23.59 -22.15
CA LEU A 489 18.03 -23.29 -20.95
C LEU A 489 17.84 -24.52 -20.05
N ASN A 490 17.65 -25.71 -20.63
CA ASN A 490 17.63 -26.96 -19.88
C ASN A 490 18.98 -27.24 -19.21
N ALA A 491 20.10 -26.95 -19.88
CA ALA A 491 21.43 -27.05 -19.26
C ALA A 491 21.60 -26.07 -18.09
N VAL A 492 21.04 -24.86 -18.15
CA VAL A 492 21.02 -23.93 -17.02
C VAL A 492 20.20 -24.49 -15.85
N LYS A 493 18.99 -24.99 -16.11
CA LYS A 493 18.14 -25.61 -15.08
C LYS A 493 18.87 -26.77 -14.40
N GLN A 494 19.50 -27.64 -15.20
CA GLN A 494 20.26 -28.77 -14.69
C GLN A 494 21.45 -28.30 -13.84
N ARG A 495 22.22 -27.31 -14.30
CA ARG A 495 23.30 -26.70 -13.51
C ARG A 495 22.80 -26.20 -12.15
N ILE A 496 21.68 -25.47 -12.10
CA ILE A 496 21.12 -24.98 -10.83
C ILE A 496 20.79 -26.15 -9.89
N ILE A 497 20.17 -27.21 -10.42
CA ILE A 497 19.81 -28.41 -9.65
C ILE A 497 21.07 -29.10 -9.12
N ASP A 498 22.11 -29.22 -9.94
CA ASP A 498 23.38 -29.86 -9.58
C ASP A 498 24.11 -29.05 -8.51
N ASP A 499 24.21 -27.72 -8.68
CA ASP A 499 24.81 -26.80 -7.72
C ASP A 499 24.11 -26.89 -6.34
N LEU A 500 22.78 -27.01 -6.32
CA LEU A 500 22.02 -27.18 -5.08
C LEU A 500 22.23 -28.56 -4.46
N SER A 501 22.27 -29.61 -5.27
CA SER A 501 22.55 -30.96 -4.77
C SER A 501 23.93 -31.02 -4.12
N LEU A 502 24.94 -30.41 -4.76
CA LEU A 502 26.29 -30.31 -4.21
C LEU A 502 26.30 -29.54 -2.89
N LYS A 503 25.59 -28.42 -2.78
CA LYS A 503 25.49 -27.68 -1.50
C LYS A 503 24.87 -28.52 -0.38
N LEU A 504 23.81 -29.28 -0.66
CA LEU A 504 23.18 -30.15 0.33
C LEU A 504 24.08 -31.32 0.74
N ASP A 505 24.78 -31.91 -0.22
CA ASP A 505 25.72 -33.00 0.04
C ASP A 505 26.94 -32.47 0.82
N LYS A 506 27.41 -31.25 0.52
CA LYS A 506 28.41 -30.54 1.31
C LYS A 506 27.91 -30.35 2.74
N GLU A 507 26.74 -29.75 2.97
CA GLU A 507 26.22 -29.51 4.31
C GLU A 507 26.06 -30.79 5.13
N LYS A 508 25.53 -31.87 4.55
CA LYS A 508 25.42 -33.18 5.22
C LYS A 508 26.77 -33.77 5.62
N THR A 509 27.80 -33.55 4.80
CA THR A 509 29.14 -34.13 5.01
C THR A 509 30.00 -33.26 5.92
N VAL A 510 29.96 -31.96 5.72
CA VAL A 510 30.86 -30.95 6.31
C VAL A 510 30.28 -30.38 7.61
N GLY A 511 28.95 -30.32 7.75
CA GLY A 511 28.27 -29.70 8.89
C GLY A 511 28.63 -30.31 10.25
N ASP A 512 28.77 -31.64 10.31
CA ASP A 512 29.16 -32.36 11.53
C ASP A 512 30.68 -32.40 11.76
N LEU A 513 31.47 -32.04 10.75
CA LEU A 513 32.93 -32.13 10.74
C LEU A 513 33.57 -30.77 11.01
N THR A 514 33.20 -30.11 12.11
CA THR A 514 33.72 -28.78 12.47
C THR A 514 35.16 -28.84 13.00
N LYS A 515 35.82 -27.69 13.11
CA LYS A 515 37.15 -27.59 13.74
C LYS A 515 37.14 -28.14 15.17
N GLU A 516 36.12 -27.80 15.95
CA GLU A 516 35.94 -28.29 17.32
C GLU A 516 35.75 -29.81 17.37
N TYR A 517 35.04 -30.38 16.39
CA TYR A 517 34.91 -31.82 16.24
C TYR A 517 36.28 -32.48 16.08
N PHE A 518 37.10 -31.98 15.16
CA PHE A 518 38.43 -32.54 14.89
C PHE A 518 39.39 -32.35 16.07
N GLU A 519 39.42 -31.18 16.71
CA GLU A 519 40.26 -30.92 17.89
C GLU A 519 39.89 -31.81 19.07
N ARG A 520 38.59 -32.04 19.31
CA ARG A 520 38.10 -32.94 20.35
C ARG A 520 38.50 -34.39 20.10
N GLU A 521 38.34 -34.89 18.87
CA GLU A 521 38.72 -36.27 18.53
C GLU A 521 40.24 -36.47 18.54
N LEU A 522 41.00 -35.45 18.13
CA LEU A 522 42.46 -35.47 18.24
C LEU A 522 42.91 -35.50 19.71
N GLY A 523 42.23 -34.77 20.60
CA GLY A 523 42.48 -34.81 22.05
C GLY A 523 42.20 -36.17 22.72
N LYS A 524 41.36 -37.01 22.11
CA LYS A 524 41.10 -38.39 22.53
C LYS A 524 42.13 -39.39 21.98
N GLY A 525 43.05 -38.97 21.11
CA GLY A 525 44.03 -39.82 20.46
C GLY A 525 43.53 -40.54 19.19
N ASN A 526 42.38 -40.14 18.64
CA ASN A 526 41.76 -40.77 17.45
C ASN A 526 42.36 -40.26 16.12
N THR A 527 43.69 -40.26 16.00
CA THR A 527 44.41 -39.59 14.89
C THR A 527 44.03 -40.12 13.51
N ASP A 528 43.93 -41.44 13.33
CA ASP A 528 43.59 -42.04 12.03
C ASP A 528 42.17 -41.66 11.58
N MET A 529 41.23 -41.61 12.53
CA MET A 529 39.85 -41.19 12.27
C MET A 529 39.78 -39.73 11.84
N VAL A 530 40.55 -38.87 12.50
CA VAL A 530 40.66 -37.45 12.16
C VAL A 530 41.19 -37.29 10.73
N ILE A 531 42.25 -38.00 10.35
CA ILE A 531 42.82 -37.95 8.99
C ILE A 531 41.78 -38.38 7.95
N ILE A 532 41.09 -39.52 8.16
CA ILE A 532 40.07 -40.01 7.22
C ILE A 532 38.94 -38.98 7.07
N LYS A 533 38.35 -38.52 8.18
CA LYS A 533 37.23 -37.57 8.14
C LYS A 533 37.64 -36.19 7.61
N LEU A 534 38.87 -35.76 7.86
CA LEU A 534 39.39 -34.51 7.32
C LEU A 534 39.55 -34.59 5.78
N CYS A 535 40.03 -35.73 5.26
CA CYS A 535 40.03 -35.99 3.82
C CYS A 535 38.61 -36.03 3.22
N VAL A 536 37.63 -36.59 3.94
CA VAL A 536 36.22 -36.57 3.50
C VAL A 536 35.67 -35.14 3.44
N ARG A 537 35.98 -34.30 4.44
CA ARG A 537 35.64 -32.88 4.42
C ARG A 537 36.28 -32.17 3.23
N LEU A 538 37.58 -32.37 3.02
CA LEU A 538 38.32 -31.77 1.91
C LEU A 538 37.76 -32.20 0.55
N GLU A 539 37.46 -33.50 0.38
CA GLU A 539 36.87 -34.03 -0.85
C GLU A 539 35.52 -33.36 -1.15
N ALA A 540 34.67 -33.19 -0.13
CA ALA A 540 33.39 -32.49 -0.28
C ALA A 540 33.58 -31.02 -0.68
N ILE A 541 34.52 -30.30 -0.06
CA ILE A 541 34.84 -28.89 -0.41
C ILE A 541 35.33 -28.78 -1.86
N LEU A 542 36.33 -29.58 -2.26
CA LEU A 542 36.90 -29.54 -3.60
C LEU A 542 35.87 -29.87 -4.68
N ARG A 543 34.96 -30.80 -4.41
CA ARG A 543 33.89 -31.14 -5.36
C ARG A 543 32.79 -30.07 -5.43
N CYS A 544 32.39 -29.51 -4.28
CA CYS A 544 31.22 -28.63 -4.22
C CYS A 544 31.53 -27.16 -4.47
N ASP A 545 32.66 -26.64 -3.98
CA ASP A 545 33.01 -25.22 -4.10
C ASP A 545 33.89 -24.96 -5.34
N TYR A 546 34.73 -25.93 -5.72
CA TYR A 546 35.67 -25.78 -6.85
C TYR A 546 35.27 -26.57 -8.10
N HIS A 547 34.19 -27.37 -8.04
CA HIS A 547 33.68 -28.20 -9.14
C HIS A 547 34.75 -29.09 -9.79
N TYR A 548 35.66 -29.64 -8.99
CA TYR A 548 36.66 -30.58 -9.50
C TYR A 548 36.07 -32.00 -9.63
N GLU A 549 36.46 -32.68 -10.69
CA GLU A 549 36.07 -34.07 -10.99
C GLU A 549 37.26 -35.02 -10.83
N GLY A 550 36.97 -36.29 -10.53
CA GLY A 550 37.98 -37.33 -10.33
C GLY A 550 38.07 -37.81 -8.88
N ASP A 551 39.11 -38.59 -8.58
CA ASP A 551 39.40 -39.01 -7.21
C ASP A 551 40.07 -37.87 -6.42
N LEU A 552 40.22 -38.06 -5.11
CA LEU A 552 40.84 -37.06 -4.24
C LEU A 552 42.28 -36.68 -4.66
N SER A 553 43.01 -37.57 -5.35
CA SER A 553 44.33 -37.23 -5.90
C SER A 553 44.20 -36.13 -6.94
N VAL A 554 43.40 -36.40 -7.97
CA VAL A 554 43.24 -35.52 -9.12
C VAL A 554 42.73 -34.15 -8.66
N MET A 555 41.80 -34.13 -7.72
CA MET A 555 41.24 -32.89 -7.18
C MET A 555 42.28 -32.09 -6.37
N ILE A 556 43.09 -32.74 -5.53
CA ILE A 556 44.16 -32.05 -4.77
C ILE A 556 45.24 -31.52 -5.74
N ASP A 557 45.64 -32.31 -6.73
CA ASP A 557 46.67 -31.92 -7.68
C ASP A 557 46.23 -30.67 -8.47
N LYS A 558 44.97 -30.64 -8.92
CA LYS A 558 44.38 -29.48 -9.58
C LYS A 558 44.26 -28.27 -8.65
N TYR A 559 43.83 -28.48 -7.41
CA TYR A 559 43.75 -27.42 -6.40
C TYR A 559 45.11 -26.76 -6.18
N CYS A 560 46.15 -27.57 -5.95
CA CYS A 560 47.52 -27.09 -5.71
C CYS A 560 48.11 -26.38 -6.93
N GLN A 561 47.75 -26.78 -8.16
CA GLN A 561 48.18 -26.04 -9.36
C GLN A 561 47.56 -24.65 -9.43
N GLU A 562 46.29 -24.51 -9.06
CA GLU A 562 45.55 -23.25 -9.16
C GLU A 562 45.78 -22.33 -7.95
N HIS A 563 46.01 -22.88 -6.75
CA HIS A 563 46.03 -22.16 -5.47
C HIS A 563 47.28 -22.42 -4.62
N GLY A 564 48.24 -23.21 -5.11
CA GLY A 564 49.44 -23.59 -4.36
C GLY A 564 50.57 -22.56 -4.37
N TRP A 565 50.29 -21.32 -4.73
CA TRP A 565 51.28 -20.26 -4.89
C TRP A 565 50.85 -19.02 -4.10
N GLU A 566 51.73 -18.50 -3.26
CA GLU A 566 51.52 -17.31 -2.43
C GLU A 566 52.56 -16.25 -2.75
N ASP A 567 52.20 -14.97 -2.60
CA ASP A 567 53.13 -13.84 -2.73
C ASP A 567 53.97 -13.75 -1.46
N ASP A 568 55.30 -13.76 -1.59
CA ASP A 568 56.24 -13.63 -0.48
C ASP A 568 56.29 -12.23 0.14
N GLY A 569 55.45 -11.30 -0.34
CA GLY A 569 55.39 -9.90 0.08
C GLY A 569 56.44 -9.02 -0.60
N TRP A 570 57.28 -9.62 -1.45
CA TRP A 570 58.27 -8.97 -2.30
C TRP A 570 57.93 -9.11 -3.79
N GLY A 571 56.76 -9.67 -4.12
CA GLY A 571 56.29 -9.86 -5.49
C GLY A 571 56.80 -11.14 -6.14
N TYR A 572 57.41 -12.06 -5.38
CA TYR A 572 57.78 -13.39 -5.86
C TYR A 572 56.74 -14.42 -5.43
N SER A 573 56.38 -15.29 -6.37
CA SER A 573 55.46 -16.41 -6.14
C SER A 573 56.23 -17.58 -5.52
N VAL A 574 55.88 -17.95 -4.29
CA VAL A 574 56.44 -19.09 -3.55
C VAL A 574 55.40 -20.17 -3.36
N GLU A 575 55.82 -21.44 -3.36
CA GLU A 575 54.90 -22.57 -3.15
C GLU A 575 54.34 -22.53 -1.72
N SER A 576 53.02 -22.49 -1.59
CA SER A 576 52.33 -22.45 -0.30
C SER A 576 52.61 -23.73 0.49
N GLU A 577 52.80 -23.58 1.81
CA GLU A 577 52.95 -24.73 2.71
C GLU A 577 51.74 -25.69 2.63
N CYS A 578 50.57 -25.21 2.21
CA CYS A 578 49.38 -26.02 2.03
C CYS A 578 49.59 -27.17 1.02
N VAL A 579 50.38 -26.96 -0.04
CA VAL A 579 50.63 -27.97 -1.08
C VAL A 579 51.30 -29.19 -0.47
N LYS A 580 52.36 -28.97 0.31
CA LYS A 580 53.12 -30.02 0.99
C LYS A 580 52.24 -30.78 1.99
N TYR A 581 51.47 -30.06 2.80
CA TYR A 581 50.69 -30.69 3.87
C TYR A 581 49.44 -31.43 3.35
N LEU A 582 48.77 -30.93 2.32
CA LEU A 582 47.65 -31.62 1.67
C LEU A 582 48.11 -32.92 0.97
N GLN A 583 49.28 -32.90 0.31
CA GLN A 583 49.86 -34.11 -0.29
C GLN A 583 50.27 -35.14 0.79
N LYS A 584 50.89 -34.70 1.89
CA LYS A 584 51.18 -35.59 3.04
C LYS A 584 49.91 -36.18 3.65
N LEU A 585 48.87 -35.38 3.82
CA LEU A 585 47.57 -35.81 4.36
C LEU A 585 46.96 -36.91 3.48
N ARG A 586 46.95 -36.70 2.16
CA ARG A 586 46.51 -37.69 1.16
C ARG A 586 47.29 -39.00 1.25
N MET A 587 48.63 -38.93 1.26
CA MET A 587 49.48 -40.14 1.35
C MET A 587 49.23 -40.89 2.66
N LYS A 588 49.08 -40.17 3.77
CA LYS A 588 48.78 -40.77 5.08
C LYS A 588 47.41 -41.46 5.09
N ARG A 589 46.39 -40.83 4.50
CA ARG A 589 45.07 -41.45 4.31
C ARG A 589 45.14 -42.73 3.46
N ASN A 590 45.91 -42.74 2.38
CA ASN A 590 46.07 -43.94 1.55
C ASN A 590 46.76 -45.08 2.30
N ASN A 591 47.78 -44.79 3.11
CA ASN A 591 48.41 -45.80 3.97
C ASN A 591 47.42 -46.44 4.96
N ILE A 592 46.53 -45.63 5.56
CA ILE A 592 45.51 -46.12 6.50
C ILE A 592 44.46 -46.97 5.78
N VAL A 593 43.95 -46.50 4.63
CA VAL A 593 42.82 -47.13 3.92
C VAL A 593 43.26 -48.37 3.11
N HIS A 594 44.46 -48.35 2.52
CA HIS A 594 44.94 -49.39 1.60
C HIS A 594 46.07 -50.26 2.18
N SER A 595 46.47 -50.06 3.45
CA SER A 595 47.59 -50.77 4.09
C SER A 595 48.91 -50.66 3.30
N GLU A 596 49.12 -49.54 2.61
CA GLU A 596 50.34 -49.26 1.84
C GLU A 596 51.52 -48.95 2.78
N LYS A 597 52.70 -49.50 2.47
CA LYS A 597 53.94 -49.34 3.28
C LYS A 597 54.76 -48.11 2.86
N ASN A 598 54.14 -46.95 2.67
CA ASN A 598 54.90 -45.72 2.44
C ASN A 598 55.21 -45.05 3.79
N ASN A 599 56.49 -44.82 4.08
CA ASN A 599 56.95 -44.19 5.32
C ASN A 599 56.75 -42.66 5.26
N VAL A 600 55.49 -42.21 5.31
CA VAL A 600 55.16 -40.78 5.35
C VAL A 600 54.82 -40.39 6.78
N ASP A 601 55.65 -39.50 7.33
CA ASP A 601 55.45 -38.91 8.65
C ASP A 601 54.71 -37.57 8.51
N LEU A 602 53.50 -37.54 9.06
CA LEU A 602 52.66 -36.35 9.18
C LEU A 602 52.63 -36.00 10.67
N THR A 603 53.31 -34.93 11.06
CA THR A 603 53.42 -34.57 12.48
C THR A 603 52.09 -34.04 13.02
N LEU A 604 51.96 -34.01 14.34
CA LEU A 604 50.74 -33.52 14.99
C LEU A 604 50.52 -32.01 14.75
N GLU A 605 51.60 -31.25 14.53
CA GLU A 605 51.54 -29.83 14.14
C GLU A 605 51.09 -29.66 12.68
N GLU A 606 51.61 -30.47 11.76
CA GLU A 606 51.21 -30.48 10.35
C GLU A 606 49.72 -30.89 10.22
N LEU A 607 49.25 -31.85 11.01
CA LEU A 607 47.84 -32.23 11.04
C LEU A 607 46.94 -31.11 11.58
N LYS A 608 47.37 -30.39 12.63
CA LYS A 608 46.65 -29.21 13.13
C LYS A 608 46.56 -28.10 12.09
N TYR A 609 47.64 -27.87 11.34
CA TYR A 609 47.63 -26.94 10.21
C TYR A 609 46.59 -27.36 9.17
N CYS A 610 46.58 -28.63 8.75
CA CYS A 610 45.57 -29.14 7.81
C CYS A 610 44.15 -28.96 8.32
N ILE A 611 43.89 -29.20 9.62
CA ILE A 611 42.57 -28.98 10.22
C ILE A 611 42.18 -27.50 10.10
N ASP A 612 43.06 -26.58 10.48
CA ASP A 612 42.78 -25.14 10.42
C ASP A 612 42.57 -24.66 8.98
N TYR A 613 43.42 -25.09 8.05
CA TYR A 613 43.35 -24.72 6.63
C TYR A 613 42.06 -25.25 5.99
N ILE A 614 41.78 -26.55 6.09
CA ILE A 614 40.61 -27.17 5.45
C ILE A 614 39.30 -26.69 6.08
N CYS A 615 39.28 -26.40 7.39
CA CYS A 615 38.10 -25.81 8.03
C CYS A 615 37.90 -24.33 7.67
N LYS A 616 38.92 -23.64 7.14
CA LYS A 616 38.79 -22.28 6.58
C LYS A 616 38.40 -22.26 5.10
N MET A 617 38.65 -23.34 4.35
CA MET A 617 38.40 -23.42 2.89
C MET A 617 36.91 -23.39 2.50
N GLY A 618 36.00 -23.70 3.41
CA GLY A 618 34.57 -23.78 3.12
C GLY A 618 33.71 -23.66 4.35
#